data_AF-A0A1J5TI23-F1
#
_entry.id   AF-A0A1J5TI23-F1
#
_cell.length_a   1.000
_cell.length_b   1.000
_cell.length_c   1.000
_cell.angle_alpha   90.00
_cell.angle_beta   90.00
_cell.angle_gamma   90.00
#
_symmetry.space_group_name_H-M   'P 1'
#
loop_
_entity.id
_entity.type
_entity.pdbx_description
1 polymer ?
#
loop_
_entity_poly.entity_id
_entity_poly.type
_entity_poly.pdbx_seq_one_letter_code
_entity_poly.pdbx_strand_id
1 'polypeptide(L)'
;MILLTASFTGCTDSTPNRTIVTFQIDSDGEDFWIYLYTVPRTKMGNFSIESSLGNDIAPLVYSYQKKVSFDDLTKDSDNFVSFSFKADLSEVFWELNCKFRLNQDSTDERIVLDVLIIEGEEEKGDEWKLPYSTPLNYRQ
;
A
#
# COMPACT_ATOMS: atom_id res chain seq x y z
N MET A 1 27.19 -0.70 38.50
CA MET A 1 27.07 -1.25 37.13
C MET A 1 26.15 -0.31 36.36
N ILE A 2 26.70 0.57 35.53
CA ILE A 2 25.91 1.46 34.67
C ILE A 2 25.65 0.69 33.38
N LEU A 3 24.39 0.34 33.12
CA LEU A 3 23.98 -0.21 31.82
C LEU A 3 24.00 0.95 30.80
N LEU A 4 24.99 0.98 29.90
CA LEU A 4 24.89 1.76 28.68
C LEU A 4 23.97 1.02 27.71
N THR A 5 22.71 1.42 27.63
CA THR A 5 21.86 1.09 26.49
C THR A 5 22.30 1.97 25.32
N ALA A 6 23.11 1.43 24.41
CA ALA A 6 23.34 2.05 23.11
C ALA A 6 22.05 1.91 22.29
N SER A 7 21.25 2.97 22.21
CA SER A 7 20.18 3.06 21.22
C SER A 7 20.84 3.31 19.86
N PHE A 8 20.89 2.30 19.00
CA PHE A 8 21.07 2.53 17.58
C PHE A 8 19.80 3.21 17.07
N THR A 9 19.73 4.54 17.18
CA THR A 9 18.86 5.33 16.32
C THR A 9 19.48 5.25 14.93
N GLY A 10 19.20 4.15 14.22
CA GLY A 10 19.60 3.95 12.85
C GLY A 10 18.88 4.94 11.95
N CYS A 11 19.32 6.20 11.95
CA CYS A 11 19.13 7.09 10.83
C CYS A 11 19.96 6.51 9.68
N THR A 12 19.41 5.51 9.00
CA THR A 12 19.87 5.21 7.65
C THR A 12 19.55 6.43 6.82
N ASP A 13 20.57 7.10 6.28
CA ASP A 13 20.39 8.16 5.30
C ASP A 13 19.40 7.69 4.23
N SER A 14 18.47 8.57 3.88
CA SER A 14 17.45 8.33 2.86
C SER A 14 18.15 8.06 1.53
N THR A 15 18.30 6.78 1.20
CA THR A 15 18.91 6.30 -0.03
C THR A 15 17.83 5.63 -0.87
N PRO A 16 17.23 6.34 -1.84
CA PRO A 16 16.15 5.80 -2.66
C PRO A 16 16.52 4.48 -3.33
N ASN A 17 17.76 4.37 -3.82
CA ASN A 17 18.30 3.18 -4.48
C ASN A 17 18.42 1.93 -3.60
N ARG A 18 18.21 2.05 -2.28
CA ARG A 18 18.22 0.93 -1.32
C ARG A 18 16.90 0.80 -0.56
N THR A 19 15.90 1.59 -0.92
CA THR A 19 14.59 1.62 -0.27
C THR A 19 13.57 0.86 -1.09
N ILE A 20 12.93 -0.14 -0.48
CA ILE A 20 11.76 -0.82 -1.03
C ILE A 20 10.53 -0.19 -0.38
N VAL A 21 9.62 0.33 -1.19
CA VAL A 21 8.30 0.78 -0.72
C VAL A 21 7.33 -0.37 -0.87
N THR A 22 6.66 -0.75 0.21
CA THR A 22 5.76 -1.91 0.27
C THR A 22 4.35 -1.45 0.57
N PHE A 23 3.42 -1.97 -0.23
CA PHE A 23 1.99 -1.96 0.05
C PHE A 23 1.62 -3.26 0.76
N GLN A 24 0.75 -3.17 1.76
CA GLN A 24 0.07 -4.32 2.34
C GLN A 24 -1.41 -3.99 2.51
N ILE A 25 -2.25 -4.98 2.28
CA ILE A 25 -3.66 -4.97 2.63
C ILE A 25 -3.98 -6.16 3.53
N ASP A 26 -4.78 -5.88 4.55
CA ASP A 26 -5.29 -6.86 5.51
C ASP A 26 -6.77 -6.58 5.78
N SER A 27 -7.46 -7.52 6.43
CA SER A 27 -8.83 -7.33 6.88
C SER A 27 -9.05 -7.96 8.25
N ASP A 28 -9.83 -7.28 9.08
CA ASP A 28 -10.31 -7.80 10.37
C ASP A 28 -11.68 -8.50 10.25
N GLY A 29 -12.20 -8.65 9.02
CA GLY A 29 -13.49 -9.24 8.72
C GLY A 29 -14.63 -8.24 8.53
N GLU A 30 -14.47 -7.00 9.01
CA GLU A 30 -15.44 -5.92 8.83
C GLU A 30 -14.88 -4.82 7.92
N ASP A 31 -13.65 -4.39 8.20
CA ASP A 31 -12.95 -3.35 7.46
C ASP A 31 -11.70 -3.90 6.77
N PHE A 32 -11.17 -3.13 5.82
CA PHE A 32 -9.85 -3.34 5.22
C PHE A 32 -8.86 -2.33 5.77
N TRP A 33 -7.64 -2.79 5.99
CA TRP A 33 -6.52 -1.97 6.44
C TRP A 33 -5.44 -1.95 5.38
N ILE A 34 -5.17 -0.76 4.85
CA ILE A 34 -4.10 -0.53 3.89
C ILE A 34 -2.91 0.07 4.61
N TYR A 35 -1.72 -0.45 4.30
CA TYR A 35 -0.45 0.00 4.84
C TYR A 35 0.52 0.32 3.71
N LEU A 36 1.20 1.46 3.82
CA LEU A 36 2.38 1.82 3.04
C LEU A 36 3.56 1.99 4.00
N TYR A 37 4.65 1.29 3.74
CA TYR A 37 5.85 1.37 4.56
C TYR A 37 7.10 1.06 3.76
N THR A 38 8.26 1.37 4.33
CA THR A 38 9.56 1.16 3.67
C THR A 38 10.39 0.08 4.35
N VAL A 39 11.18 -0.64 3.56
CA VAL A 39 12.26 -1.52 4.04
C VAL A 39 13.57 -1.13 3.34
N PRO A 40 14.64 -0.75 4.07
CA PRO A 40 14.67 -0.48 5.51
C PRO A 40 13.78 0.73 5.87
N ARG A 41 13.59 0.97 7.17
CA ARG A 41 12.73 2.05 7.67
C ARG A 41 13.30 3.43 7.29
N THR A 42 12.80 4.00 6.21
CA THR A 42 13.18 5.30 5.66
C THR A 42 12.03 6.28 5.82
N LYS A 43 12.34 7.52 6.20
CA LYS A 43 11.32 8.57 6.31
C LYS A 43 11.00 9.10 4.92
N MET A 44 9.76 8.95 4.47
CA MET A 44 9.33 9.36 3.14
C MET A 44 9.04 10.85 3.08
N GLY A 45 9.19 11.45 1.90
CA GLY A 45 8.71 12.78 1.61
C GLY A 45 7.19 12.80 1.77
N ASN A 46 6.50 11.94 1.02
CA ASN A 46 5.06 11.72 1.10
C ASN A 46 4.71 10.24 0.87
N PHE A 47 3.69 9.75 1.58
CA PHE A 47 2.83 8.67 1.09
C PHE A 47 1.49 9.24 0.67
N SER A 48 0.91 8.72 -0.40
CA SER A 48 -0.42 9.09 -0.85
C SER A 48 -1.27 7.86 -1.14
N ILE A 49 -2.53 7.90 -0.70
CA ILE A 49 -3.54 6.90 -0.99
C ILE A 49 -4.73 7.63 -1.65
N GLU A 50 -4.90 7.40 -2.94
CA GLU A 50 -5.96 7.97 -3.74
C GLU A 50 -7.04 6.93 -4.04
N SER A 51 -8.30 7.33 -3.88
CA SER A 51 -9.49 6.52 -4.06
C SER A 51 -10.67 7.41 -4.46
N SER A 52 -11.85 6.84 -4.68
CA SER A 52 -13.07 7.63 -4.96
C SER A 52 -13.49 8.58 -3.84
N LEU A 53 -13.03 8.36 -2.60
CA LEU A 53 -13.27 9.26 -1.46
C LEU A 53 -12.33 10.49 -1.45
N GLY A 54 -11.31 10.50 -2.30
CA GLY A 54 -10.31 11.56 -2.37
C GLY A 54 -8.87 11.03 -2.26
N ASN A 55 -7.95 11.96 -2.05
CA ASN A 55 -6.51 11.71 -1.97
C ASN A 55 -6.01 12.07 -0.57
N ASP A 56 -5.61 11.06 0.19
CA ASP A 56 -5.01 11.25 1.50
C ASP A 56 -3.49 11.26 1.40
N ILE A 57 -2.87 12.26 2.03
CA ILE A 57 -1.43 12.48 1.97
C ILE A 57 -0.86 12.49 3.39
N ALA A 58 0.17 11.67 3.62
CA ALA A 58 0.94 11.62 4.85
C ALA A 58 2.38 12.06 4.59
N PRO A 59 2.73 13.34 4.87
CA PRO A 59 4.07 13.87 4.66
C PRO A 59 5.00 13.48 5.80
N LEU A 60 6.29 13.27 5.49
CA LEU A 60 7.36 13.15 6.48
C LEU A 60 7.12 12.04 7.53
N VAL A 61 6.66 10.86 7.09
CA VAL A 61 6.41 9.69 7.96
C VAL A 61 7.20 8.46 7.50
N TYR A 62 7.33 7.47 8.38
CA TYR A 62 7.98 6.18 8.08
C TYR A 62 7.02 5.12 7.52
N SER A 63 5.73 5.29 7.79
CA SER A 63 4.65 4.43 7.32
C SER A 63 3.36 5.22 7.34
N TYR A 64 2.40 4.78 6.53
CA TYR A 64 1.06 5.32 6.50
C TYR A 64 0.05 4.18 6.52
N GLN A 65 -0.97 4.28 7.39
CA GLN A 65 -2.04 3.30 7.48
C GLN A 65 -3.39 3.98 7.27
N LYS A 66 -4.30 3.31 6.59
CA LYS A 66 -5.65 3.81 6.34
C LYS A 66 -6.65 2.67 6.45
N LYS A 67 -7.70 2.89 7.25
CA LYS A 67 -8.88 2.04 7.29
C LYS A 67 -9.79 2.38 6.11
N VAL A 68 -10.34 1.36 5.48
CA VAL A 68 -11.19 1.50 4.31
C VAL A 68 -12.33 0.50 4.39
N SER A 69 -13.55 0.96 4.13
CA SER A 69 -14.69 0.12 3.83
C SER A 69 -14.96 0.16 2.32
N PHE A 70 -15.09 -1.01 1.68
CA PHE A 70 -15.40 -1.08 0.25
C PHE A 70 -16.84 -0.66 -0.05
N ASP A 71 -17.72 -0.63 0.95
CA ASP A 71 -19.10 -0.19 0.79
C ASP A 71 -19.22 1.33 0.65
N ASP A 72 -18.27 2.07 1.24
CA ASP A 72 -18.21 3.53 1.15
C ASP A 72 -17.58 4.03 -0.16
N LEU A 73 -17.00 3.12 -0.96
CA LEU A 73 -16.30 3.44 -2.20
C LEU A 73 -17.20 3.29 -3.42
N THR A 74 -17.05 4.24 -4.35
CA THR A 74 -17.63 4.11 -5.70
C THR A 74 -17.02 2.91 -6.42
N LYS A 75 -17.88 2.01 -6.86
CA LYS A 75 -17.54 0.83 -7.65
C LYS A 75 -17.79 1.08 -9.14
N ASP A 76 -17.01 0.45 -10.01
CA ASP A 76 -17.26 0.45 -11.45
C ASP A 76 -18.35 -0.55 -11.86
N SER A 77 -18.56 -0.73 -13.17
CA SER A 77 -19.59 -1.65 -13.70
C SER A 77 -19.37 -3.11 -13.34
N ASP A 78 -18.13 -3.50 -13.05
CA ASP A 78 -17.73 -4.87 -12.72
C ASP A 78 -17.52 -5.06 -11.21
N ASN A 79 -18.00 -4.10 -10.41
CA ASN A 79 -17.91 -4.00 -8.96
C ASN A 79 -16.50 -3.83 -8.39
N PHE A 80 -15.55 -3.33 -9.19
CA PHE A 80 -14.21 -3.02 -8.72
C PHE A 80 -14.13 -1.60 -8.12
N VAL A 81 -13.29 -1.45 -7.09
CA VAL A 81 -12.91 -0.17 -6.49
C VAL A 81 -11.48 0.18 -6.86
N SER A 82 -11.27 1.40 -7.37
CA SER A 82 -9.96 1.86 -7.84
C SER A 82 -9.14 2.51 -6.73
N PHE A 83 -7.85 2.18 -6.70
CA PHE A 83 -6.85 2.80 -5.83
C PHE A 83 -5.60 3.20 -6.60
N SER A 84 -4.97 4.27 -6.13
CA SER A 84 -3.61 4.63 -6.49
C SER A 84 -2.80 4.87 -5.22
N PHE A 85 -1.75 4.07 -5.05
CA PHE A 85 -0.80 4.18 -3.95
C PHE A 85 0.47 4.80 -4.47
N LYS A 86 0.93 5.89 -3.86
CA LYS A 86 2.11 6.63 -4.30
C LYS A 86 3.05 6.89 -3.13
N ALA A 87 4.34 6.96 -3.42
CA ALA A 87 5.33 7.38 -2.44
C ALA A 87 6.42 8.22 -3.10
N ASP A 88 6.92 9.22 -2.38
CA ASP A 88 8.03 10.09 -2.78
C ASP A 88 9.16 9.99 -1.76
N LEU A 89 10.39 9.80 -2.25
CA LEU A 89 11.60 10.02 -1.48
C LEU A 89 12.64 10.77 -2.31
N SER A 90 12.79 12.07 -2.07
CA SER A 90 13.84 12.89 -2.70
C SER A 90 13.74 12.85 -4.23
N GLU A 91 12.56 13.17 -4.77
CA GLU A 91 12.25 13.18 -6.21
C GLU A 91 12.32 11.80 -6.89
N VAL A 92 12.35 10.73 -6.08
CA VAL A 92 12.18 9.36 -6.54
C VAL A 92 10.77 8.91 -6.19
N PHE A 93 10.06 8.39 -7.19
CA PHE A 93 8.65 8.07 -7.09
C PHE A 93 8.41 6.57 -7.20
N TRP A 94 7.48 6.07 -6.40
CA TRP A 94 6.93 4.73 -6.52
C TRP A 94 5.43 4.80 -6.62
N GLU A 95 4.84 3.88 -7.37
CA GLU A 95 3.40 3.73 -7.38
C GLU A 95 2.92 2.30 -7.62
N LEU A 96 1.69 2.07 -7.17
CA LEU A 96 0.88 0.90 -7.48
C LEU A 96 -0.53 1.41 -7.77
N ASN A 97 -0.98 1.25 -9.00
CA ASN A 97 -2.36 1.51 -9.38
C ASN A 97 -3.05 0.17 -9.53
N CYS A 98 -4.20 -0.01 -8.89
CA CYS A 98 -4.93 -1.25 -8.99
C CYS A 98 -6.40 -1.04 -8.70
N LYS A 99 -7.20 -2.04 -9.09
CA LYS A 99 -8.59 -2.15 -8.67
C LYS A 99 -8.79 -3.41 -7.85
N PHE A 100 -9.66 -3.34 -6.85
CA PHE A 100 -10.01 -4.48 -6.00
C PHE A 100 -11.48 -4.82 -6.11
N ARG A 101 -11.78 -6.11 -6.05
CA ARG A 101 -13.14 -6.61 -5.86
C ARG A 101 -13.10 -7.78 -4.90
N LEU A 102 -14.04 -7.82 -3.96
CA LEU A 102 -14.18 -8.96 -3.07
C LEU A 102 -14.65 -10.18 -3.86
N ASN A 103 -13.90 -11.28 -3.80
CA ASN A 103 -14.29 -12.53 -4.45
C ASN A 103 -15.25 -13.30 -3.52
N GLN A 104 -16.56 -13.13 -3.76
CA GLN A 104 -17.63 -13.77 -2.96
C GLN A 104 -17.80 -15.26 -3.26
N ASP A 105 -17.29 -15.73 -4.40
CA ASP A 105 -17.39 -17.13 -4.84
C ASP A 105 -16.21 -17.98 -4.34
N SER A 106 -15.25 -17.37 -3.66
CA SER A 106 -14.09 -18.06 -3.10
C SER A 106 -14.52 -19.08 -2.05
N THR A 107 -13.92 -20.27 -2.14
CA THR A 107 -14.05 -21.33 -1.12
C THR A 107 -12.90 -21.33 -0.11
N ASP A 108 -11.97 -20.36 -0.21
CA ASP A 108 -10.88 -20.19 0.75
C ASP A 108 -11.44 -19.68 2.09
N GLU A 109 -10.86 -20.14 3.19
CA GLU A 109 -11.24 -19.69 4.54
C GLU A 109 -10.82 -18.23 4.79
N ARG A 110 -9.88 -17.71 3.98
CA ARG A 110 -9.44 -16.30 4.03
C ARG A 110 -10.20 -15.46 3.03
N ILE A 111 -10.25 -14.16 3.31
CA ILE A 111 -10.74 -13.16 2.36
C ILE A 111 -9.85 -13.16 1.11
N VAL A 112 -10.49 -13.30 -0.05
CA VAL A 112 -9.84 -13.25 -1.36
C VAL A 112 -10.33 -12.03 -2.12
N LEU A 113 -9.38 -11.29 -2.68
CA LEU A 113 -9.65 -10.17 -3.56
C LEU A 113 -9.26 -10.54 -4.99
N ASP A 114 -10.15 -10.28 -5.94
CA ASP A 114 -9.76 -10.17 -7.34
C ASP A 114 -9.10 -8.81 -7.52
N VAL A 115 -7.92 -8.80 -8.13
CA VAL A 115 -7.10 -7.60 -8.28
C VAL A 115 -6.76 -7.38 -9.74
N LEU A 116 -6.97 -6.16 -10.21
CA LEU A 116 -6.50 -5.71 -11.52
C LEU A 116 -5.39 -4.70 -11.29
N ILE A 117 -4.14 -5.09 -11.53
CA ILE A 117 -2.98 -4.19 -11.46
C ILE A 117 -2.89 -3.42 -12.78
N ILE A 118 -2.80 -2.09 -12.69
CA ILE A 118 -2.81 -1.19 -13.86
C ILE A 118 -1.38 -0.70 -14.13
N GLU A 119 -0.82 -1.11 -15.26
CA GLU A 119 0.51 -0.73 -15.72
C GLU A 119 0.42 -0.05 -17.09
N GLY A 120 0.28 1.28 -17.09
CA GLY A 120 0.08 2.03 -18.33
C GLY A 120 -1.32 1.79 -18.89
N GLU A 121 -1.39 1.17 -20.08
CA GLU A 121 -2.66 0.80 -20.73
C GLU A 121 -3.04 -0.67 -20.48
N GLU A 122 -2.17 -1.45 -19.85
CA GLU A 122 -2.42 -2.87 -19.56
C GLU A 122 -3.03 -3.06 -18.17
N GLU A 123 -4.03 -3.94 -18.08
CA GLU A 123 -4.58 -4.44 -16.82
C GLU A 123 -4.22 -5.92 -16.66
N LYS A 124 -3.54 -6.25 -15.56
CA LYS A 124 -3.17 -7.62 -15.23
C LYS A 124 -3.98 -8.12 -14.04
N GLY A 125 -4.74 -9.20 -14.28
CA GLY A 125 -5.49 -9.88 -13.23
C GLY A 125 -4.61 -10.72 -12.31
N ASP A 126 -4.93 -10.69 -11.02
CA ASP A 126 -4.35 -11.52 -9.97
C ASP A 126 -5.39 -11.80 -8.87
N GLU A 127 -5.14 -12.80 -8.03
CA GLU A 127 -5.97 -13.12 -6.86
C GLU A 127 -5.15 -12.99 -5.58
N TRP A 128 -5.57 -12.10 -4.68
CA TRP A 128 -4.85 -11.81 -3.43
C TRP A 128 -5.61 -12.37 -2.24
N LYS A 129 -4.96 -13.29 -1.51
CA LYS A 129 -5.46 -13.86 -0.25
C LYS A 129 -4.93 -13.04 0.91
N LEU A 130 -5.81 -12.50 1.74
CA LEU A 130 -5.41 -11.57 2.79
C LEU A 130 -4.85 -12.28 4.03
N PRO A 131 -3.86 -11.68 4.73
CA PRO A 131 -3.15 -10.45 4.36
C PRO A 131 -2.24 -10.65 3.14
N TYR A 132 -2.12 -9.62 2.31
CA TYR A 132 -1.28 -9.64 1.12
C TYR A 132 -0.38 -8.41 1.06
N SER A 133 0.88 -8.59 0.64
CA SER A 133 1.85 -7.51 0.49
C SER A 133 2.59 -7.59 -0.83
N THR A 134 2.85 -6.44 -1.45
CA THR A 134 3.66 -6.34 -2.66
C THR A 134 4.46 -5.03 -2.68
N PRO A 135 5.68 -5.01 -3.25
CA PRO A 135 6.39 -3.76 -3.48
C PRO A 135 5.65 -2.86 -4.48
N LEU A 136 5.77 -1.54 -4.32
CA LEU A 136 5.37 -0.57 -5.34
C LEU A 136 6.41 -0.53 -6.46
N ASN A 137 5.96 -0.19 -7.67
CA ASN A 137 6.81 -0.06 -8.83
C ASN A 137 7.52 1.29 -8.85
N TYR A 138 8.83 1.27 -9.12
CA TYR A 138 9.62 2.48 -9.32
C TYR A 138 9.15 3.20 -10.60
N ARG A 139 8.93 4.51 -10.51
CA ARG A 139 8.65 5.37 -11.67
C ARG A 139 9.91 6.15 -12.02
N GLN A 140 10.37 5.93 -13.25
CA GLN A 140 11.61 6.48 -13.80
C GLN A 140 11.30 7.60 -14.79
#